data_AF-A0A076GXX8-F1
#
_entry.id   AF-A0A076GXX8-F1
#
_cell.length_a   1.000
_cell.length_b   1.000
_cell.length_c   1.000
_cell.angle_alpha   90.00
_cell.angle_beta   90.00
_cell.angle_gamma   90.00
#
_symmetry.space_group_name_H-M   'P 1'
#
loop_
_entity.id
_entity.type
_entity.pdbx_description
1 polymer ?
#
loop_
_entity_poly.entity_id
_entity_poly.type
_entity_poly.pdbx_seq_one_letter_code
_entity_poly.pdbx_strand_id
1 'polypeptide(L)'
;MEQFNPERLDQALERCNATVQAHPDAPEPLSERSLVHSLRGDSRRACRDVKAAIALLNDRKPTSTDPLLQKELTVRQAACKQERTIDASG
;
A
#
# COMPACT_ATOMS: atom_id res chain seq x y z
N MET A 1 18.79 18.97 -1.26
CA MET A 1 17.46 18.42 -0.92
C MET A 1 16.72 18.23 -2.23
N GLU A 2 16.54 16.98 -2.66
CA GLU A 2 15.73 16.68 -3.86
C GLU A 2 14.31 17.19 -3.67
N GLN A 3 13.86 18.04 -4.59
CA GLN A 3 12.49 18.53 -4.59
C GLN A 3 11.53 17.36 -4.82
N PHE A 4 10.63 17.18 -3.86
CA PHE A 4 9.40 16.42 -4.04
C PHE A 4 8.69 16.94 -5.30
N ASN A 5 8.58 16.10 -6.33
CA ASN A 5 7.93 16.47 -7.59
C ASN A 5 6.58 15.76 -7.68
N PRO A 6 5.45 16.49 -7.49
CA PRO A 6 4.10 15.93 -7.59
C PRO A 6 3.82 15.22 -8.91
N GLU A 7 4.36 15.73 -10.02
CA GLU A 7 4.17 15.13 -11.35
C GLU A 7 4.77 13.72 -11.43
N ARG A 8 5.93 13.51 -10.78
CA ARG A 8 6.55 12.17 -10.72
C ARG A 8 5.69 11.19 -9.91
N LEU A 9 4.98 11.66 -8.90
CA LEU A 9 4.08 10.81 -8.11
C LEU A 9 2.80 10.48 -8.86
N ASP A 10 2.28 11.40 -9.67
CA ASP A 10 1.12 11.11 -10.51
C ASP A 10 1.47 10.07 -11.59
N GLN A 11 2.61 10.24 -12.27
CA GLN A 11 3.11 9.23 -13.21
C GLN A 11 3.41 7.88 -12.53
N ALA A 12 3.94 7.89 -11.30
CA ALA A 12 4.14 6.67 -10.52
C ALA A 12 2.80 6.00 -10.21
N LEU A 13 1.79 6.77 -9.85
CA LEU A 13 0.46 6.24 -9.55
C LEU A 13 -0.20 5.62 -10.79
N GLU A 14 -0.05 6.23 -11.96
CA GLU A 14 -0.53 5.65 -13.23
C GLU A 14 0.12 4.29 -13.52
N ARG A 15 1.45 4.21 -13.36
CA ARG A 15 2.17 2.93 -13.51
C ARG A 15 1.68 1.89 -12.50
N CYS A 16 1.55 2.26 -11.22
CA CYS A 16 1.04 1.37 -10.19
C CYS A 16 -0.38 0.88 -10.52
N ASN A 17 -1.25 1.74 -11.06
CA ASN A 17 -2.60 1.35 -11.46
C ASN A 17 -2.58 0.29 -12.58
N ALA A 18 -1.72 0.46 -13.58
CA ALA A 18 -1.55 -0.53 -14.64
C ALA A 18 -1.02 -1.86 -14.09
N THR A 19 -0.03 -1.83 -13.19
CA THR A 19 0.53 -3.05 -12.59
C THR A 19 -0.49 -3.79 -11.73
N VAL A 20 -1.29 -3.09 -10.93
CA VAL A 20 -2.38 -3.69 -10.14
C VAL A 20 -3.43 -4.34 -11.04
N GLN A 21 -3.75 -3.73 -12.19
CA GLN A 21 -4.68 -4.33 -13.16
C GLN A 21 -4.10 -5.58 -13.84
N ALA A 22 -2.81 -5.57 -14.15
CA ALA A 22 -2.12 -6.70 -14.79
C ALA A 22 -1.91 -7.89 -13.84
N HIS A 23 -1.79 -7.63 -12.53
CA HIS A 23 -1.48 -8.64 -11.51
C HIS A 23 -2.47 -8.57 -10.33
N PRO A 24 -3.76 -8.87 -10.55
CA PRO A 24 -4.81 -8.65 -9.55
C PRO A 24 -4.70 -9.55 -8.31
N ASP A 25 -3.97 -10.65 -8.42
CA ASP A 25 -3.74 -11.63 -7.35
C ASP A 25 -2.40 -11.43 -6.64
N ALA A 26 -1.58 -10.45 -7.07
CA ALA A 26 -0.29 -10.15 -6.49
C ALA A 26 -0.39 -9.09 -5.37
N PRO A 27 0.14 -9.34 -4.16
CA PRO A 27 0.17 -8.38 -3.07
C PRO A 27 1.18 -7.23 -3.29
N GLU A 28 2.26 -7.46 -4.04
CA GLU A 28 3.36 -6.50 -4.24
C GLU A 28 2.88 -5.20 -4.94
N PRO A 29 2.13 -5.25 -6.06
CA PRO A 29 1.65 -4.04 -6.73
C PRO A 29 0.75 -3.17 -5.85
N LEU A 30 -0.03 -3.80 -4.96
CA LEU A 30 -0.84 -3.09 -3.99
C LEU A 30 0.02 -2.44 -2.91
N SER A 31 1.07 -3.13 -2.41
CA SER A 31 2.04 -2.53 -1.48
C SER A 31 2.72 -1.30 -2.08
N GLU A 32 3.19 -1.41 -3.33
CA GLU A 32 3.82 -0.31 -4.07
C GLU A 32 2.86 0.87 -4.28
N ARG A 33 1.62 0.59 -4.74
CA ARG A 33 0.62 1.65 -4.91
C ARG A 33 0.27 2.32 -3.58
N SER A 34 0.24 1.56 -2.48
CA SER A 34 0.01 2.13 -1.15
C SER A 34 1.08 3.15 -0.77
N LEU A 35 2.36 2.88 -1.09
CA LEU A 35 3.46 3.81 -0.85
C LEU A 35 3.25 5.12 -1.63
N VAL A 36 2.91 5.03 -2.91
CA VAL A 36 2.65 6.22 -3.74
C VAL A 36 1.48 7.02 -3.19
N HIS A 37 0.40 6.36 -2.75
CA HIS A 37 -0.71 7.04 -2.09
C HIS A 37 -0.30 7.75 -0.79
N SER A 38 0.49 7.10 0.07
CA SER A 38 1.03 7.72 1.29
C SER A 38 1.92 8.93 0.99
N LEU A 39 2.80 8.85 -0.01
CA LEU A 39 3.65 9.96 -0.43
C LEU A 39 2.82 11.15 -0.97
N ARG A 40 1.65 10.88 -1.56
CA ARG A 40 0.68 11.90 -2.01
C ARG A 40 -0.23 12.41 -0.88
N GLY A 41 -0.04 11.96 0.37
CA GLY A 41 -0.88 12.31 1.50
C GLY A 41 -2.28 11.68 1.48
N ASP A 42 -2.53 10.71 0.59
CA ASP A 42 -3.81 10.01 0.50
C ASP A 42 -3.80 8.73 1.34
N SER A 43 -3.72 8.90 2.66
CA SER A 43 -3.63 7.76 3.58
C SER A 43 -4.85 6.85 3.48
N ARG A 44 -6.04 7.38 3.15
CA ARG A 44 -7.24 6.55 2.95
C ARG A 44 -7.09 5.58 1.79
N ARG A 45 -6.53 5.98 0.65
CA ARG A 45 -6.24 5.07 -0.46
C ARG A 45 -5.11 4.11 -0.12
N ALA A 46 -4.05 4.59 0.50
CA ALA A 46 -2.93 3.75 0.93
C ALA A 46 -3.41 2.60 1.84
N CYS A 47 -4.23 2.90 2.85
CA CYS A 47 -4.75 1.91 3.79
C CYS A 47 -5.71 0.90 3.15
N ARG A 48 -6.42 1.28 2.08
CA ARG A 48 -7.23 0.32 1.31
C ARG A 48 -6.35 -0.68 0.59
N ASP A 49 -5.28 -0.23 -0.04
CA ASP A 49 -4.33 -1.11 -0.74
C ASP A 49 -3.60 -2.04 0.23
N VAL A 50 -3.13 -1.53 1.37
CA VAL A 50 -2.51 -2.36 2.43
C VAL A 50 -3.46 -3.46 2.90
N LYS A 51 -4.74 -3.14 3.10
CA LYS A 51 -5.75 -4.13 3.51
C LYS A 51 -5.95 -5.20 2.43
N ALA A 52 -6.03 -4.80 1.17
CA ALA A 52 -6.19 -5.72 0.05
C ALA A 52 -4.95 -6.64 -0.11
N ALA A 53 -3.73 -6.09 -0.02
CA ALA A 53 -2.50 -6.86 -0.10
C ALA A 53 -2.39 -7.92 1.01
N ILE A 54 -2.78 -7.57 2.24
CA ILE A 54 -2.78 -8.52 3.36
C ILE A 54 -3.84 -9.63 3.16
N ALA A 55 -4.99 -9.31 2.58
CA ALA A 55 -5.99 -10.33 2.26
C ALA A 55 -5.42 -11.36 1.27
N LEU A 56 -4.75 -10.90 0.21
CA LEU A 56 -4.08 -11.79 -0.75
C LEU A 56 -2.98 -12.65 -0.10
N LEU A 57 -2.22 -12.09 0.86
CA LEU A 57 -1.22 -12.87 1.60
C LEU A 57 -1.83 -13.97 2.46
N ASN A 58 -2.99 -13.72 3.08
CA ASN A 58 -3.67 -14.71 3.91
C ASN A 58 -4.31 -15.83 3.08
N ASP A 59 -4.71 -15.53 1.84
CA ASP A 59 -5.27 -16.52 0.92
C ASP A 59 -4.18 -17.40 0.28
N ARG A 60 -2.90 -16.98 0.35
CA ARG A 60 -1.74 -17.71 -0.17
C ARG A 60 -1.19 -18.72 0.84
N LYS A 61 -0.53 -19.76 0.34
CA LYS A 61 0.20 -20.71 1.20
C LYS A 61 1.38 -19.99 1.89
N PRO A 62 1.64 -20.23 3.19
CA PRO A 62 2.70 -19.54 3.93
C PRO A 62 4.11 -19.65 3.33
N THR A 63 4.38 -20.74 2.60
CA THR A 63 5.67 -20.99 1.92
C THR A 63 5.88 -20.13 0.67
N SER A 64 4.85 -19.44 0.19
CA SER A 64 4.86 -18.66 -1.06
C SER A 64 4.84 -17.15 -0.82
N THR A 65 4.96 -16.73 0.44
CA THR A 65 4.92 -15.33 0.85
C THR A 65 6.32 -14.84 1.18
N ASP A 66 6.74 -13.73 0.58
CA ASP A 66 7.96 -13.03 0.96
C ASP A 66 7.83 -12.49 2.41
N PRO A 67 8.67 -12.95 3.36
CA PRO A 67 8.63 -12.48 4.74
C PRO A 67 8.85 -10.97 4.89
N LEU A 68 9.61 -10.34 3.99
CA LEU A 68 9.85 -8.90 4.02
C LEU A 68 8.58 -8.14 3.68
N LEU A 69 7.89 -8.53 2.61
CA LEU A 69 6.62 -7.95 2.20
C LEU A 69 5.56 -8.08 3.31
N GLN A 70 5.47 -9.27 3.92
CA GLN A 70 4.55 -9.50 5.03
C GLN A 70 4.85 -8.57 6.22
N LYS A 71 6.13 -8.42 6.57
CA LYS A 71 6.55 -7.53 7.66
C LYS A 71 6.22 -6.08 7.36
N GLU A 72 6.53 -5.62 6.15
CA GLU A 72 6.23 -4.26 5.68
C GLU A 72 4.74 -3.96 5.78
N LEU A 73 3.90 -4.81 5.19
CA LEU A 73 2.45 -4.64 5.19
C LEU A 73 1.87 -4.64 6.61
N THR A 74 2.42 -5.45 7.51
CA THR A 74 2.03 -5.46 8.93
C THR A 74 2.31 -4.11 9.60
N VAL A 75 3.48 -3.51 9.35
CA VAL A 75 3.83 -2.18 9.88
C VAL A 75 2.90 -1.11 9.31
N ARG A 76 2.67 -1.11 7.99
CA ARG A 76 1.74 -0.17 7.33
C ARG A 76 0.32 -0.32 7.87
N GLN A 77 -0.15 -1.55 8.11
CA GLN A 77 -1.48 -1.80 8.67
C GLN A 77 -1.60 -1.25 10.11
N ALA A 78 -0.54 -1.34 10.92
CA ALA A 78 -0.52 -0.76 12.25
C ALA A 78 -0.63 0.77 12.20
N ALA A 79 0.04 1.44 11.26
CA ALA A 79 -0.10 2.88 11.04
C ALA A 79 -1.53 3.26 10.64
N CYS A 80 -2.14 2.54 9.70
CA CYS A 80 -3.53 2.74 9.30
C CYS A 80 -4.55 2.63 10.45
N LYS A 81 -4.31 1.71 11.40
CA LYS A 81 -5.17 1.57 12.58
C LYS A 81 -5.05 2.77 13.52
N GLN A 82 -3.84 3.32 13.68
CA GLN A 82 -3.56 4.48 14.53
C GLN A 82 -4.17 5.77 13.97
N GLU A 83 -4.05 6.00 12.66
CA GLU A 83 -4.69 7.16 12.00
C GLU A 83 -6.21 7.14 12.23
N ARG A 84 -6.84 5.98 12.05
CA ARG A 84 -8.30 5.83 12.28
C ARG A 84 -8.70 6.14 13.73
N THR A 85 -7.87 5.81 14.71
CA THR A 85 -8.18 6.13 16.11
C THR A 85 -8.06 7.62 16.42
N ILE A 86 -7.16 8.35 15.75
CA ILE A 86 -7.03 9.80 15.88
C ILE A 86 -8.26 10.48 15.26
N ASP A 87 -8.66 10.08 14.05
CA ASP A 87 -9.85 10.61 13.36
C ASP A 87 -11.16 10.35 14.13
N ALA A 88 -11.23 9.28 14.91
CA ALA A 88 -12.43 8.92 15.69
C ALA A 88 -12.50 9.60 17.08
N SER A 89 -11.42 10.27 17.50
CA SER A 89 -11.32 10.92 18.81
C SER A 89 -11.41 12.44 18.75
N GLY A 90 -11.67 13.01 17.55
CA GLY A 90 -11.77 14.44 17.27
C GLY A 90 -13.17 14.92 16.95
#